data_AF-A0A2W6D0E6-F1
#
_entry.id   AF-A0A2W6D0E6-F1
#
_cell.length_a   1.000
_cell.length_b   1.000
_cell.length_c   1.000
_cell.angle_alpha   90.00
_cell.angle_beta   90.00
_cell.angle_gamma   90.00
#
_symmetry.space_group_name_H-M   'P 1'
#
loop_
_entity.id
_entity.type
_entity.pdbx_description
1 polymer ?
#
loop_
_entity_poly.entity_id
_entity_poly.type
_entity_poly.pdbx_seq_one_letter_code
_entity_poly.pdbx_strand_id
1 'polypeptide(L)'
;MARGRGPGFFGEIAAWALAEVAIEGVRRFQAEAQAAKMAAFERDPLRRLGLEIITSTIGFSAALEVERKIGALARQNPHWWLASGVDPLARVGDVDHVLATGETLVCVETKNVGIEEAAAAQAARAAEALRRLDDRRRQTVPIVCIVASDRVPRLVYTEDGVAVRVTGLDMLQTVIHEAVEGCSGFDPDASPRLARQIYHAQLEEELRSQGFRELARSLSGHGWVCARNVRLHTLSRPISLLTLGPSGIFVIEPRGIDPHQATLAANEGARQLASALVQCSVEVIPVVAGTESDTLAHLRADNGKLAWAVPVNHLAGAAYRAGRPGLAEPELRRIRDPAPQWSYRTWFDEEQEQINWYWSRGERGPTAAG
;
A
#
# COMPACT_ATOMS: atom_id res chain seq x y z
N MET A 1 11.39 -75.58 -17.83
CA MET A 1 11.19 -74.57 -16.78
C MET A 1 10.37 -73.42 -17.35
N ALA A 2 9.08 -73.36 -17.07
CA ALA A 2 8.26 -72.18 -17.33
C ALA A 2 7.41 -71.96 -16.07
N ARG A 3 7.81 -71.00 -15.22
CA ARG A 3 7.05 -70.61 -14.03
C ARG A 3 5.76 -69.95 -14.50
N GLY A 4 4.61 -70.53 -14.16
CA GLY A 4 3.30 -69.94 -14.41
C GLY A 4 3.18 -68.60 -13.71
N ARG A 5 2.93 -67.54 -14.48
CA ARG A 5 2.49 -66.24 -13.95
C ARG A 5 1.05 -66.43 -13.46
N GLY A 6 0.84 -66.33 -12.15
CA GLY A 6 -0.49 -66.49 -11.54
C GLY A 6 -1.48 -65.42 -12.02
N PRO A 7 -2.78 -65.74 -12.03
CA PRO A 7 -3.86 -64.86 -12.50
C PRO A 7 -4.07 -63.57 -11.67
N GLY A 8 -3.27 -63.33 -10.62
CA GLY A 8 -3.36 -62.13 -9.78
C GLY A 8 -2.73 -60.87 -10.37
N PHE A 9 -1.80 -60.99 -11.32
CA PHE A 9 -0.97 -59.86 -11.76
C PHE A 9 -1.74 -58.81 -12.58
N PHE A 10 -2.73 -59.23 -13.39
CA PHE A 10 -3.54 -58.31 -14.19
C PHE A 10 -4.65 -57.61 -13.38
N GLY A 11 -5.16 -58.27 -12.33
CA GLY A 11 -6.17 -57.69 -11.43
C GLY A 11 -5.58 -56.58 -10.55
N GLU A 12 -4.35 -56.77 -10.06
CA GLU A 12 -3.64 -55.76 -9.26
C GLU A 12 -3.28 -54.52 -10.08
N ILE A 13 -2.82 -54.68 -11.33
CA ILE A 13 -2.50 -53.56 -12.23
C ILE A 13 -3.76 -52.75 -12.58
N ALA A 14 -4.89 -53.42 -12.85
CA ALA A 14 -6.15 -52.75 -13.15
C ALA A 14 -6.70 -52.00 -11.93
N ALA A 15 -6.58 -52.57 -10.72
CA ALA A 15 -6.97 -51.90 -9.48
C ALA A 15 -6.09 -50.67 -9.18
N TRP A 16 -4.79 -50.76 -9.45
CA TRP A 16 -3.86 -49.63 -9.30
C TRP A 16 -4.16 -48.49 -10.27
N ALA A 17 -4.39 -48.81 -11.55
CA ALA A 17 -4.75 -47.82 -12.56
C ALA A 17 -6.10 -47.13 -12.24
N LEU A 18 -7.09 -47.87 -11.73
CA LEU A 18 -8.36 -47.29 -11.28
C LEU A 18 -8.19 -46.39 -10.06
N ALA A 19 -7.31 -46.76 -9.12
CA ALA A 19 -6.99 -45.93 -7.95
C ALA A 19 -6.28 -44.63 -8.35
N GLU A 20 -5.33 -44.67 -9.29
CA GLU A 20 -4.67 -43.45 -9.80
C GLU A 20 -5.64 -42.52 -10.53
N VAL A 21 -6.52 -43.06 -11.37
CA VAL A 21 -7.56 -42.27 -12.06
C VAL A 21 -8.53 -41.64 -11.06
N ALA A 22 -8.89 -42.35 -9.98
CA ALA A 22 -9.73 -41.81 -8.92
C ALA A 22 -9.02 -40.71 -8.12
N ILE A 23 -7.74 -40.89 -7.77
CA ILE A 23 -6.93 -39.89 -7.07
C ILE A 23 -6.77 -38.63 -7.92
N GLU A 24 -6.49 -38.77 -9.22
CA GLU A 24 -6.37 -37.65 -10.14
C GLU A 24 -7.71 -36.93 -10.35
N GLY A 25 -8.81 -37.68 -10.43
CA GLY A 25 -10.17 -37.13 -10.45
C GLY A 25 -10.51 -36.31 -9.20
N VAL A 26 -10.13 -36.78 -8.01
CA VAL A 26 -10.30 -36.05 -6.76
C VAL A 26 -9.45 -34.78 -6.72
N ARG A 27 -8.18 -34.85 -7.15
CA ARG A 27 -7.29 -33.67 -7.22
C ARG A 27 -7.81 -32.62 -8.18
N ARG A 28 -8.29 -33.03 -9.36
CA ARG A 28 -8.88 -32.14 -10.35
C ARG A 28 -10.17 -31.49 -9.84
N PHE A 29 -11.05 -32.27 -9.20
CA PHE A 29 -12.26 -31.73 -8.57
C PHE A 29 -11.94 -30.75 -7.43
N GLN A 30 -10.91 -31.03 -6.63
CA GLN A 30 -10.43 -30.09 -5.60
C GLN A 30 -9.85 -28.81 -6.21
N ALA A 31 -9.09 -28.92 -7.29
CA ALA A 31 -8.54 -27.77 -8.00
C ALA A 31 -9.63 -26.91 -8.66
N GLU A 32 -10.61 -27.53 -9.32
CA GLU A 32 -11.77 -26.87 -9.92
C GLU A 32 -12.67 -26.24 -8.85
N ALA A 33 -12.93 -26.94 -7.74
CA ALA A 33 -13.66 -26.38 -6.60
C ALA A 33 -12.91 -25.21 -5.95
N GLN A 34 -11.58 -25.29 -5.84
CA GLN A 34 -10.75 -24.21 -5.32
C GLN A 34 -10.73 -23.01 -6.27
N ALA A 35 -10.64 -23.24 -7.59
CA ALA A 35 -10.71 -22.21 -8.62
C ALA A 35 -12.10 -21.53 -8.65
N ALA A 36 -13.19 -22.31 -8.58
CA ALA A 36 -14.54 -21.78 -8.48
C ALA A 36 -14.76 -21.01 -7.18
N LYS A 37 -14.18 -21.48 -6.06
CA LYS A 37 -14.16 -20.77 -4.79
C LYS A 37 -13.43 -19.45 -4.95
N MET A 38 -12.22 -19.43 -5.53
CA MET A 38 -11.43 -18.21 -5.80
C MET A 38 -12.13 -17.22 -6.73
N ALA A 39 -12.77 -17.71 -7.81
CA ALA A 39 -13.58 -16.88 -8.69
C ALA A 39 -14.83 -16.29 -7.99
N ALA A 40 -15.44 -17.06 -7.08
CA ALA A 40 -16.53 -16.55 -6.23
C ALA A 40 -16.03 -15.55 -5.18
N PHE A 41 -14.81 -15.74 -4.66
CA PHE A 41 -14.11 -14.79 -3.79
C PHE A 41 -13.83 -13.46 -4.51
N GLU A 42 -13.41 -13.50 -5.77
CA GLU A 42 -13.15 -12.31 -6.59
C GLU A 42 -14.42 -11.51 -6.92
N ARG A 43 -15.59 -12.17 -6.92
CA ARG A 43 -16.90 -11.54 -7.14
C ARG A 43 -17.51 -10.92 -5.89
N ASP A 44 -16.96 -11.21 -4.71
CA ASP A 44 -17.40 -10.65 -3.44
C ASP A 44 -16.70 -9.29 -3.21
N PRO A 45 -17.43 -8.16 -3.30
CA PRO A 45 -16.81 -6.83 -3.26
C PRO A 45 -16.11 -6.54 -1.93
N LEU A 46 -16.59 -7.11 -0.81
CA LEU A 46 -15.99 -6.92 0.51
C LEU A 46 -14.70 -7.72 0.65
N ARG A 47 -14.66 -8.96 0.16
CA ARG A 47 -13.44 -9.78 0.18
C ARG A 47 -12.39 -9.23 -0.77
N ARG A 48 -12.80 -8.75 -1.94
CA ARG A 48 -11.92 -8.03 -2.86
C ARG A 48 -11.31 -6.79 -2.20
N LEU A 49 -12.12 -5.98 -1.52
CA LEU A 49 -11.61 -4.84 -0.76
C LEU A 49 -10.61 -5.28 0.33
N GLY A 50 -10.90 -6.38 1.04
CA GLY A 50 -9.96 -6.98 1.98
C GLY A 50 -8.61 -7.36 1.34
N LEU A 51 -8.63 -7.98 0.14
CA LEU A 51 -7.42 -8.29 -0.63
C LEU A 51 -6.67 -7.04 -1.11
N GLU A 52 -7.38 -6.01 -1.55
CA GLU A 52 -6.78 -4.72 -1.94
C GLU A 52 -6.11 -4.04 -0.74
N ILE A 53 -6.74 -4.09 0.45
CA ILE A 53 -6.12 -3.63 1.70
C ILE A 53 -4.88 -4.46 2.02
N ILE A 54 -4.95 -5.80 1.98
CA ILE A 54 -3.79 -6.69 2.22
C ILE A 54 -2.60 -6.28 1.35
N THR A 55 -2.81 -6.28 0.04
CA THR A 55 -1.76 -6.08 -0.96
C THR A 55 -1.15 -4.69 -0.82
N SER A 56 -1.98 -3.68 -0.60
CA SER A 56 -1.55 -2.30 -0.34
C SER A 56 -0.71 -2.19 0.93
N THR A 57 -1.15 -2.83 2.00
CA THR A 57 -0.45 -2.74 3.28
C THR A 57 0.89 -3.49 3.20
N ILE A 58 0.93 -4.68 2.59
CA ILE A 58 2.18 -5.43 2.31
C ILE A 58 3.17 -4.57 1.50
N GLY A 59 2.70 -3.92 0.43
CA GLY A 59 3.52 -2.98 -0.35
C GLY A 59 4.04 -1.82 0.51
N PHE A 60 3.19 -1.30 1.39
CA PHE A 60 3.58 -0.23 2.32
C PHE A 60 4.62 -0.68 3.37
N SER A 61 4.52 -1.90 3.91
CA SER A 61 5.56 -2.46 4.81
C SER A 61 6.91 -2.54 4.12
N ALA A 62 6.92 -2.97 2.86
CA ALA A 62 8.13 -3.00 2.05
C ALA A 62 8.71 -1.58 1.89
N ALA A 63 7.86 -0.57 1.63
CA ALA A 63 8.27 0.83 1.54
C ALA A 63 8.86 1.34 2.88
N LEU A 64 8.26 1.04 4.03
CA LEU A 64 8.86 1.40 5.33
C LEU A 64 10.24 0.78 5.55
N GLU A 65 10.45 -0.45 5.09
CA GLU A 65 11.74 -1.10 5.25
C GLU A 65 12.82 -0.44 4.39
N VAL A 66 12.45 -0.04 3.18
CA VAL A 66 13.26 0.81 2.29
C VAL A 66 13.53 2.16 2.95
N GLU A 67 12.50 2.85 3.45
CA GLU A 67 12.63 4.11 4.17
C GLU A 67 13.59 4.02 5.35
N ARG A 68 13.52 2.94 6.13
CA ARG A 68 14.44 2.73 7.26
C ARG A 68 15.89 2.64 6.79
N LYS A 69 16.16 1.95 5.67
CA LYS A 69 17.51 1.84 5.10
C LYS A 69 17.98 3.17 4.50
N ILE A 70 17.15 3.87 3.75
CA ILE A 70 17.50 5.19 3.17
C ILE A 70 17.65 6.24 4.27
N GLY A 71 16.76 6.24 5.28
CA GLY A 71 16.79 7.15 6.41
C GLY A 71 18.01 6.95 7.30
N ALA A 72 18.46 5.70 7.50
CA ALA A 72 19.73 5.43 8.17
C ALA A 72 20.91 6.04 7.41
N LEU A 73 20.87 5.98 6.08
CA LEU A 73 21.88 6.55 5.20
C LEU A 73 21.85 8.09 5.19
N ALA A 74 20.66 8.69 5.13
CA ALA A 74 20.48 10.14 5.21
C ALA A 74 20.95 10.69 6.57
N ARG A 75 20.70 9.99 7.69
CA ARG A 75 21.22 10.39 9.01
C ARG A 75 22.74 10.43 9.10
N GLN A 76 23.44 9.63 8.31
CA GLN A 76 24.90 9.63 8.24
C GLN A 76 25.44 10.79 7.39
N ASN A 77 24.59 11.44 6.60
CA ASN A 77 24.95 12.48 5.64
C ASN A 77 24.10 13.73 5.90
N PRO A 78 24.58 14.71 6.70
CA PRO A 78 23.77 15.85 7.17
C PRO A 78 23.26 16.78 6.06
N HIS A 79 23.79 16.63 4.83
CA HIS A 79 23.36 17.37 3.64
C HIS A 79 22.46 16.54 2.72
N TRP A 80 21.99 15.38 3.17
CA TRP A 80 21.05 14.56 2.42
C TRP A 80 19.68 14.67 3.05
N TRP A 81 18.68 14.70 2.19
CA TRP A 81 17.32 14.93 2.61
C TRP A 81 16.40 13.87 2.01
N LEU A 82 15.52 13.30 2.82
CA LEU A 82 14.62 12.21 2.45
C LEU A 82 13.16 12.66 2.57
N ALA A 83 12.39 12.48 1.49
CA ALA A 83 10.94 12.46 1.50
C ALA A 83 10.42 11.03 1.37
N SER A 84 9.31 10.76 2.04
CA SER A 84 8.51 9.54 1.83
C SER A 84 7.16 9.92 1.23
N GLY A 85 6.63 9.05 0.36
CA GLY A 85 5.32 9.21 -0.25
C GLY A 85 5.18 10.47 -1.11
N VAL A 86 6.19 10.80 -1.91
CA VAL A 86 6.12 11.96 -2.80
C VAL A 86 5.27 11.61 -4.01
N ASP A 87 4.18 12.34 -4.18
CA ASP A 87 3.47 12.44 -5.45
C ASP A 87 3.99 13.70 -6.18
N PRO A 88 5.05 13.58 -7.01
CA PRO A 88 5.64 14.76 -7.65
C PRO A 88 4.68 15.43 -8.64
N LEU A 89 3.68 14.72 -9.14
CA LEU A 89 2.63 15.28 -9.98
C LEU A 89 1.42 14.37 -9.82
N ALA A 90 0.29 14.94 -9.35
CA ALA A 90 -1.01 14.29 -9.11
C ALA A 90 -1.63 13.48 -10.28
N ARG A 91 -0.85 13.25 -11.36
CA ARG A 91 -1.20 12.55 -12.60
C ARG A 91 -0.06 11.75 -13.26
N VAL A 92 1.16 11.69 -12.71
CA VAL A 92 2.33 11.07 -13.41
C VAL A 92 2.90 9.83 -12.71
N GLY A 93 2.59 9.63 -11.43
CA GLY A 93 2.85 8.40 -10.69
C GLY A 93 3.55 8.64 -9.36
N ASP A 94 3.21 7.81 -8.38
CA ASP A 94 3.80 7.85 -7.04
C ASP A 94 5.25 7.36 -7.08
N VAL A 95 6.13 8.00 -6.29
CA VAL A 95 7.40 7.42 -5.85
C VAL A 95 7.30 7.18 -4.36
N ASP A 96 7.68 6.00 -3.91
CA ASP A 96 7.67 5.70 -2.48
C ASP A 96 8.65 6.59 -1.70
N HIS A 97 9.85 6.86 -2.25
CA HIS A 97 10.85 7.72 -1.59
C HIS A 97 11.63 8.61 -2.57
N VAL A 98 11.93 9.84 -2.15
CA VAL A 98 12.84 10.75 -2.86
C VAL A 98 13.96 11.15 -1.92
N LEU A 99 15.20 10.86 -2.31
CA LEU A 99 16.40 11.32 -1.63
C LEU A 99 17.06 12.41 -2.46
N ALA A 100 17.17 13.61 -1.92
CA ALA A 100 17.89 14.72 -2.51
C ALA A 100 19.30 14.82 -1.91
N THR A 101 20.30 14.85 -2.78
CA THR A 101 21.70 15.15 -2.47
C THR A 101 22.12 16.27 -3.41
N GLY A 102 22.90 17.28 -2.97
CA GLY A 102 23.38 18.41 -3.80
C GLY A 102 22.80 18.56 -5.19
N GLU A 103 23.44 17.88 -6.14
CA GLU A 103 23.17 17.89 -7.58
C GLU A 103 22.36 16.69 -8.10
N THR A 104 21.97 15.74 -7.23
CA THR A 104 21.27 14.51 -7.61
C THR A 104 19.96 14.29 -6.83
N LEU A 105 18.92 13.92 -7.55
CA LEU A 105 17.64 13.45 -7.00
C LEU A 105 17.52 11.95 -7.25
N VAL A 106 17.54 11.16 -6.18
CA VAL A 106 17.34 9.71 -6.25
C VAL A 106 15.86 9.42 -5.97
N CYS A 107 15.21 8.74 -6.90
CA CYS A 107 13.80 8.36 -6.81
C CYS A 107 13.72 6.86 -6.60
N VAL A 108 13.24 6.40 -5.45
CA VAL A 108 13.16 4.98 -5.12
C VAL A 108 11.72 4.51 -5.12
N GLU A 109 11.39 3.66 -6.09
CA GLU A 109 10.14 2.91 -6.14
C GLU A 109 10.32 1.56 -5.44
N THR A 110 9.41 1.22 -4.53
CA THR A 110 9.48 -0.04 -3.77
C THR A 110 8.50 -1.06 -4.33
N LYS A 111 8.98 -2.30 -4.48
CA LYS A 111 8.14 -3.45 -4.85
C LYS A 111 8.41 -4.62 -3.92
N ASN A 112 7.36 -5.35 -3.55
CA ASN A 112 7.51 -6.55 -2.75
C ASN A 112 7.85 -7.78 -3.63
N VAL A 113 7.19 -7.94 -4.79
CA VAL A 113 7.42 -9.03 -5.77
C VAL A 113 6.90 -8.64 -7.15
N GLY A 114 7.64 -8.99 -8.21
CA GLY A 114 7.13 -9.12 -9.59
C GLY A 114 6.89 -7.84 -10.43
N ILE A 115 7.06 -8.01 -11.75
CA ILE A 115 6.94 -7.06 -12.90
C ILE A 115 7.86 -5.84 -12.85
N GLU A 116 9.16 -6.11 -13.09
CA GLU A 116 10.23 -5.11 -13.13
C GLU A 116 10.01 -4.04 -14.21
N GLU A 117 9.49 -4.40 -15.37
CA GLU A 117 9.31 -3.45 -16.48
C GLU A 117 8.28 -2.37 -16.14
N ALA A 118 7.15 -2.75 -15.53
CA ALA A 118 6.12 -1.81 -15.09
C ALA A 118 6.63 -0.91 -13.96
N ALA A 119 7.38 -1.47 -13.01
CA ALA A 119 8.01 -0.71 -11.93
C ALA A 119 9.08 0.25 -12.45
N ALA A 120 9.89 -0.18 -13.44
CA ALA A 120 10.90 0.65 -14.07
C ALA A 120 10.27 1.80 -14.86
N ALA A 121 9.19 1.54 -15.62
CA ALA A 121 8.43 2.57 -16.31
C ALA A 121 7.84 3.60 -15.34
N GLN A 122 7.30 3.16 -14.20
CA GLN A 122 6.79 4.06 -13.17
C GLN A 122 7.91 4.91 -12.55
N ALA A 123 9.01 4.28 -12.12
CA ALA A 123 10.16 4.99 -11.54
C ALA A 123 10.74 6.02 -12.52
N ALA A 124 10.84 5.68 -13.81
CA ALA A 124 11.31 6.61 -14.85
C ALA A 124 10.35 7.79 -15.06
N ARG A 125 9.03 7.55 -15.13
CA ARG A 125 8.04 8.63 -15.27
C ARG A 125 8.09 9.60 -14.09
N ALA A 126 8.27 9.07 -12.89
CA ALA A 126 8.30 9.89 -11.70
C ALA A 126 9.64 10.64 -11.53
N ALA A 127 10.76 10.03 -11.92
CA ALA A 127 12.03 10.73 -12.07
C ALA A 127 11.92 11.89 -13.08
N GLU A 128 11.27 11.67 -14.22
CA GLU A 128 11.03 12.72 -15.21
C GLU A 128 10.13 13.84 -14.65
N ALA A 129 9.10 13.50 -13.88
CA ALA A 129 8.25 14.46 -13.20
C ALA A 129 9.04 15.35 -12.23
N LEU A 130 9.89 14.75 -11.39
CA LEU A 130 10.75 15.45 -10.45
C LEU A 130 11.77 16.35 -11.16
N ARG A 131 12.37 15.87 -12.25
CA ARG A 131 13.29 16.66 -13.08
C ARG A 131 12.63 17.93 -13.62
N ARG A 132 11.33 17.88 -13.96
CA ARG A 132 10.57 19.05 -14.44
C ARG A 132 10.23 20.04 -13.32
N LEU A 133 10.08 19.55 -12.09
CA LEU A 133 9.86 20.39 -10.91
C LEU A 133 11.14 21.03 -10.39
N ASP A 134 12.29 20.44 -10.70
CA ASP A 134 13.57 20.98 -10.31
C ASP A 134 14.07 22.04 -11.30
N ASP A 135 13.98 23.30 -10.88
CA ASP A 135 14.40 24.44 -11.70
C ASP A 135 15.91 24.42 -12.04
N ARG A 136 16.73 23.63 -11.31
CA ARG A 136 18.17 23.45 -11.55
C ARG A 136 18.54 22.32 -12.51
N ARG A 137 17.57 21.51 -12.96
CA ARG A 137 17.81 20.33 -13.83
C ARG A 137 18.84 19.34 -13.26
N ARG A 138 18.79 19.10 -11.95
CA ARG A 138 19.64 18.13 -11.29
C ARG A 138 19.53 16.75 -11.92
N GLN A 139 20.62 15.98 -11.82
CA GLN A 139 20.60 14.60 -12.28
C GLN A 139 19.53 13.86 -11.49
N THR A 140 18.60 13.22 -12.17
CA THR A 140 17.57 12.41 -11.51
C THR A 140 17.83 10.95 -11.80
N VAL A 141 17.95 10.13 -10.76
CA VAL A 141 18.28 8.70 -10.84
C VAL A 141 17.09 7.88 -10.35
N PRO A 142 16.37 7.20 -11.25
CA PRO A 142 15.33 6.26 -10.87
C PRO A 142 15.94 4.94 -10.39
N ILE A 143 15.48 4.48 -9.22
CA ILE A 143 15.82 3.20 -8.60
C ILE A 143 14.52 2.43 -8.32
N VAL A 144 14.53 1.13 -8.61
CA VAL A 144 13.50 0.19 -8.15
C VAL A 144 14.14 -0.74 -7.12
N CYS A 145 13.59 -0.75 -5.91
CA CYS A 145 13.99 -1.65 -4.84
C CYS A 145 12.97 -2.80 -4.73
N ILE A 146 13.43 -4.04 -4.95
CA ILE A 146 12.60 -5.25 -4.78
C ILE A 146 12.94 -5.88 -3.43
N VAL A 147 12.04 -5.75 -2.46
CA VAL A 147 12.34 -6.09 -1.05
C VAL A 147 12.55 -7.58 -0.84
N ALA A 148 11.72 -8.43 -1.44
CA ALA A 148 11.87 -9.89 -1.34
C ALA A 148 12.91 -10.48 -2.31
N SER A 149 13.90 -9.69 -2.75
CA SER A 149 14.89 -10.12 -3.73
C SER A 149 16.31 -9.99 -3.21
N ASP A 150 17.08 -11.06 -3.38
CA ASP A 150 18.53 -11.16 -3.18
C ASP A 150 19.33 -10.73 -4.42
N ARG A 151 18.70 -10.03 -5.37
CA ARG A 151 19.29 -9.71 -6.67
C ARG A 151 20.45 -8.74 -6.56
N VAL A 152 21.49 -9.04 -7.35
CA VAL A 152 22.60 -8.14 -7.65
C VAL A 152 22.08 -6.91 -8.42
N PRO A 153 22.57 -5.69 -8.13
CA PRO A 153 22.19 -4.49 -8.86
C PRO A 153 22.38 -4.63 -10.37
N ARG A 154 21.42 -4.12 -11.14
CA ARG A 154 21.50 -4.07 -12.61
C ARG A 154 20.76 -2.88 -13.18
N LEU A 155 21.00 -2.59 -14.46
CA LEU A 155 20.26 -1.58 -15.22
C LEU A 155 19.16 -2.23 -16.04
N VAL A 156 17.97 -1.63 -16.00
CA VAL A 156 16.85 -1.91 -16.89
C VAL A 156 16.55 -0.64 -17.66
N TYR A 157 16.29 -0.74 -18.96
CA TYR A 157 15.94 0.40 -19.79
C TYR A 157 14.43 0.39 -20.06
N THR A 158 13.79 1.53 -19.91
CA THR A 158 12.39 1.70 -20.34
C THR A 158 12.30 1.74 -21.86
N GLU A 159 11.08 1.66 -22.40
CA GLU A 159 10.81 1.83 -23.84
C GLU A 159 11.36 3.16 -24.37
N ASP A 160 11.34 4.22 -23.54
CA ASP A 160 11.88 5.53 -23.85
C ASP A 160 13.42 5.63 -23.68
N GLY A 161 14.10 4.51 -23.41
CA GLY A 161 15.56 4.45 -23.25
C GLY A 161 16.08 4.99 -21.92
N VAL A 162 15.22 5.23 -20.93
CA VAL A 162 15.64 5.71 -19.61
C VAL A 162 16.24 4.58 -18.81
N ALA A 163 17.47 4.75 -18.33
CA ALA A 163 18.15 3.78 -17.48
C ALA A 163 17.59 3.83 -16.04
N VAL A 164 17.12 2.69 -15.54
CA VAL A 164 16.59 2.49 -14.19
C VAL A 164 17.45 1.47 -13.47
N ARG A 165 17.95 1.84 -12.28
CA ARG A 165 18.71 0.92 -11.43
C ARG A 165 17.74 0.00 -10.69
N VAL A 166 17.88 -1.31 -10.82
CA VAL A 166 17.06 -2.30 -10.10
C VAL A 166 17.94 -3.05 -9.10
N THR A 167 17.51 -3.13 -7.85
CA THR A 167 18.28 -3.72 -6.76
C THR A 167 17.41 -4.43 -5.74
N GLY A 168 17.98 -5.41 -5.04
CA GLY A 168 17.41 -5.91 -3.78
C GLY A 168 17.62 -4.94 -2.62
N LEU A 169 16.88 -5.15 -1.53
CA LEU A 169 16.93 -4.32 -0.31
C LEU A 169 18.34 -4.28 0.32
N ASP A 170 19.10 -5.37 0.25
CA ASP A 170 20.43 -5.46 0.87
C ASP A 170 21.50 -4.63 0.17
N MET A 171 21.37 -4.47 -1.15
CA MET A 171 22.31 -3.69 -1.96
C MET A 171 21.85 -2.24 -2.16
N LEU A 172 20.66 -1.86 -1.68
CA LEU A 172 20.07 -0.55 -1.91
C LEU A 172 20.98 0.61 -1.49
N GLN A 173 21.59 0.54 -0.30
CA GLN A 173 22.47 1.61 0.19
C GLN A 173 23.72 1.78 -0.68
N THR A 174 24.27 0.68 -1.19
CA THR A 174 25.41 0.70 -2.11
C THR A 174 25.03 1.35 -3.42
N VAL A 175 23.88 0.96 -3.99
CA VAL A 175 23.38 1.52 -5.26
C VAL A 175 23.08 3.02 -5.14
N ILE A 176 22.55 3.46 -3.99
CA ILE A 176 22.34 4.88 -3.72
C ILE A 176 23.67 5.62 -3.62
N HIS A 177 24.65 5.10 -2.87
CA HIS A 177 25.98 5.71 -2.78
C HIS A 177 26.64 5.87 -4.16
N GLU A 178 26.66 4.81 -4.97
CA GLU A 178 27.19 4.86 -6.33
C GLU A 178 26.43 5.85 -7.24
N ALA A 179 25.14 6.06 -6.98
CA ALA A 179 24.33 7.01 -7.73
C ALA A 179 24.62 8.47 -7.37
N VAL A 180 25.15 8.74 -6.17
CA VAL A 180 25.39 10.09 -5.64
C VAL A 180 26.87 10.39 -5.42
N GLU A 181 27.76 9.45 -5.75
CA GLU A 181 29.21 9.60 -5.61
C GLU A 181 29.71 10.83 -6.39
N GLY A 182 30.41 11.74 -5.70
CA GLY A 182 30.91 13.00 -6.27
C GLY A 182 29.98 14.21 -6.14
N CYS A 183 28.78 14.07 -5.57
CA CYS A 183 27.88 15.21 -5.34
C CYS A 183 28.28 16.00 -4.08
N SER A 184 28.40 17.34 -4.18
CA SER A 184 28.50 18.24 -3.02
C SER A 184 27.17 18.30 -2.24
N GLY A 185 27.14 18.92 -1.05
CA GLY A 185 25.94 18.96 -0.19
C GLY A 185 24.70 19.63 -0.81
N PHE A 186 23.51 19.24 -0.36
CA PHE A 186 22.23 19.86 -0.72
C PHE A 186 22.04 21.22 -0.02
N ASP A 187 21.64 22.22 -0.80
CA ASP A 187 21.14 23.51 -0.31
C ASP A 187 19.63 23.56 -0.58
N PRO A 188 18.75 23.49 0.45
CA PRO A 188 17.31 23.53 0.27
C PRO A 188 16.78 24.88 -0.28
N ASP A 189 17.53 25.98 -0.15
CA ASP A 189 17.15 27.30 -0.69
C ASP A 189 17.34 27.38 -2.22
N ALA A 190 17.94 26.34 -2.81
CA ALA A 190 18.30 26.25 -4.22
C ALA A 190 17.14 26.11 -5.21
N SER A 191 16.00 25.56 -4.78
CA SER A 191 14.87 25.18 -5.66
C SER A 191 13.55 25.32 -4.91
N PRO A 192 12.95 26.53 -4.87
CA PRO A 192 11.77 26.81 -4.05
C PRO A 192 10.55 25.96 -4.41
N ARG A 193 10.38 25.59 -5.69
CA ARG A 193 9.28 24.73 -6.14
C ARG A 193 9.42 23.31 -5.63
N LEU A 194 10.60 22.72 -5.79
CA LEU A 194 10.86 21.37 -5.29
C LEU A 194 10.78 21.34 -3.76
N ALA A 195 11.39 22.32 -3.07
CA ALA A 195 11.34 22.44 -1.62
C ALA A 195 9.90 22.52 -1.09
N ARG A 196 9.01 23.26 -1.79
CA ARG A 196 7.59 23.33 -1.43
C ARG A 196 6.86 22.00 -1.59
N GLN A 197 7.08 21.26 -2.67
CA GLN A 197 6.46 19.95 -2.90
C GLN A 197 6.95 18.91 -1.89
N ILE A 198 8.23 18.97 -1.59
CA ILE A 198 8.90 18.21 -0.54
C ILE A 198 8.25 18.46 0.83
N TYR A 199 8.14 19.73 1.22
CA TYR A 199 7.53 20.13 2.49
C TYR A 199 6.06 19.69 2.56
N HIS A 200 5.34 19.78 1.43
CA HIS A 200 3.98 19.29 1.31
C HIS A 200 3.87 17.80 1.63
N ALA A 201 4.69 16.97 0.98
CA ALA A 201 4.68 15.51 1.18
C ALA A 201 5.01 15.13 2.62
N GLN A 202 5.95 15.83 3.27
CA GLN A 202 6.26 15.63 4.69
C GLN A 202 5.08 15.92 5.60
N LEU A 203 4.44 17.08 5.43
CA LEU A 203 3.28 17.44 6.23
C LEU A 203 2.12 16.46 6.04
N GLU A 204 1.88 16.02 4.81
CA GLU A 204 0.87 15.00 4.51
C GLU A 204 1.19 13.67 5.18
N GLU A 205 2.45 13.21 5.14
CA GLU A 205 2.86 11.97 5.81
C GLU A 205 2.76 12.09 7.34
N GLU A 206 3.15 13.22 7.93
CA GLU A 206 3.02 13.46 9.38
C GLU A 206 1.55 13.37 9.82
N LEU A 207 0.65 14.08 9.12
CA LEU A 207 -0.79 14.06 9.40
C LEU A 207 -1.38 12.67 9.19
N ARG A 208 -1.00 11.98 8.11
CA ARG A 208 -1.45 10.61 7.78
C ARG A 208 -1.00 9.62 8.86
N SER A 209 0.26 9.65 9.24
CA SER A 209 0.83 8.76 10.26
C SER A 209 0.26 9.05 11.65
N GLN A 210 0.01 10.32 11.99
CA GLN A 210 -0.68 10.68 13.23
C GLN A 210 -2.15 10.21 13.22
N GLY A 211 -2.88 10.42 12.13
CA GLY A 211 -4.27 9.98 11.99
C GLY A 211 -4.40 8.46 12.02
N PHE A 212 -3.50 7.73 11.36
CA PHE A 212 -3.47 6.28 11.46
C PHE A 212 -3.26 5.79 12.89
N ARG A 213 -2.34 6.41 13.65
CA ARG A 213 -2.12 6.10 15.08
C ARG A 213 -3.34 6.36 15.94
N GLU A 214 -4.00 7.50 15.74
CA GLU A 214 -5.22 7.82 16.46
C GLU A 214 -6.32 6.79 16.18
N LEU A 215 -6.59 6.51 14.90
CA LEU A 215 -7.65 5.59 14.47
C LEU A 215 -7.36 4.16 14.90
N ALA A 216 -6.14 3.67 14.69
CA ALA A 216 -5.76 2.32 15.06
C ALA A 216 -5.86 2.13 16.58
N ARG A 217 -5.34 3.08 17.37
CA ARG A 217 -5.42 3.01 18.84
C ARG A 217 -6.86 3.03 19.34
N SER A 218 -7.71 3.91 18.80
CA SER A 218 -9.07 4.13 19.33
C SER A 218 -10.14 3.22 18.74
N LEU A 219 -9.92 2.60 17.56
CA LEU A 219 -10.95 1.82 16.86
C LEU A 219 -10.61 0.32 16.70
N SER A 220 -9.34 -0.08 16.68
CA SER A 220 -8.95 -1.49 16.40
C SER A 220 -9.56 -2.49 17.39
N GLY A 221 -9.66 -2.11 18.68
CA GLY A 221 -10.28 -2.92 19.73
C GLY A 221 -11.81 -3.02 19.65
N HIS A 222 -12.44 -2.24 18.78
CA HIS A 222 -13.91 -2.16 18.66
C HIS A 222 -14.44 -2.81 17.38
N GLY A 223 -13.64 -3.67 16.77
CA GLY A 223 -14.04 -4.33 15.54
C GLY A 223 -14.18 -3.34 14.38
N TRP A 224 -13.30 -2.35 14.26
CA TRP A 224 -13.11 -1.59 13.03
C TRP A 224 -11.99 -2.20 12.18
N VAL A 225 -11.89 -1.78 10.92
CA VAL A 225 -10.71 -2.02 10.07
C VAL A 225 -10.15 -0.65 9.69
N CYS A 226 -8.92 -0.37 10.10
CA CYS A 226 -8.19 0.84 9.76
C CYS A 226 -6.99 0.46 8.90
N ALA A 227 -6.83 1.07 7.74
CA ALA A 227 -5.73 0.80 6.82
C ALA A 227 -5.16 2.12 6.28
N ARG A 228 -3.89 2.10 5.87
CA ARG A 228 -3.22 3.23 5.24
C ARG A 228 -2.73 2.87 3.84
N ASN A 229 -2.62 3.88 2.99
CA ASN A 229 -2.09 3.77 1.63
C ASN A 229 -2.83 2.71 0.77
N VAL A 230 -4.17 2.66 0.85
CA VAL A 230 -4.99 1.63 0.19
C VAL A 230 -5.10 1.92 -1.31
N ARG A 231 -4.47 1.09 -2.13
CA ARG A 231 -4.52 1.14 -3.60
C ARG A 231 -5.70 0.32 -4.10
N LEU A 232 -6.74 1.02 -4.59
CA LEU A 232 -7.81 0.41 -5.37
C LEU A 232 -7.41 0.45 -6.85
N HIS A 233 -7.64 -0.63 -7.59
CA HIS A 233 -7.29 -0.73 -9.02
C HIS A 233 -7.97 0.32 -9.91
N THR A 234 -9.05 0.95 -9.44
CA THR A 234 -9.81 2.00 -10.16
C THR A 234 -9.34 3.42 -9.84
N LEU A 235 -8.46 3.59 -8.86
CA LEU A 235 -7.96 4.89 -8.45
C LEU A 235 -6.62 5.21 -9.10
N SER A 236 -6.44 6.47 -9.49
CA SER A 236 -5.16 6.97 -9.97
C SER A 236 -4.13 7.15 -8.85
N ARG A 237 -4.59 7.25 -7.60
CA ARG A 237 -3.77 7.44 -6.39
C ARG A 237 -4.29 6.58 -5.24
N PRO A 238 -3.42 6.17 -4.30
CA PRO A 238 -3.87 5.46 -3.10
C PRO A 238 -4.77 6.35 -2.24
N ILE A 239 -5.68 5.71 -1.50
CA ILE A 239 -6.38 6.33 -0.38
C ILE A 239 -5.39 6.44 0.78
N SER A 240 -5.20 7.65 1.30
CA SER A 240 -4.22 7.88 2.37
C SER A 240 -4.55 7.08 3.63
N LEU A 241 -5.80 7.18 4.10
CA LEU A 241 -6.34 6.44 5.25
C LEU A 241 -7.76 5.94 4.94
N LEU A 242 -8.01 4.67 5.22
CA LEU A 242 -9.31 4.03 5.06
C LEU A 242 -9.76 3.44 6.40
N THR A 243 -10.95 3.83 6.84
CA THR A 243 -11.55 3.33 8.08
C THR A 243 -12.92 2.75 7.79
N LEU A 244 -13.15 1.51 8.22
CA LEU A 244 -14.36 0.72 7.95
C LEU A 244 -14.96 0.25 9.26
N GLY A 245 -16.24 0.53 9.48
CA GLY A 245 -16.93 0.08 10.69
C GLY A 245 -18.44 0.22 10.62
N PRO A 246 -19.14 -0.01 11.75
CA PRO A 246 -20.60 -0.04 11.81
C PRO A 246 -21.26 1.32 11.58
N SER A 247 -20.53 2.42 11.82
CA SER A 247 -21.05 3.79 11.69
C SER A 247 -20.65 4.50 10.38
N GLY A 248 -20.14 3.75 9.40
CA GLY A 248 -19.80 4.24 8.07
C GLY A 248 -18.44 3.74 7.57
N ILE A 249 -18.15 4.07 6.32
CA ILE A 249 -16.84 3.91 5.70
C ILE A 249 -16.25 5.29 5.47
N PHE A 250 -15.03 5.55 5.91
CA PHE A 250 -14.39 6.86 5.82
C PHE A 250 -13.17 6.77 4.92
N VAL A 251 -13.18 7.57 3.86
CA VAL A 251 -12.02 7.80 2.98
C VAL A 251 -11.39 9.10 3.43
N ILE A 252 -10.24 9.00 4.08
CA ILE A 252 -9.61 10.09 4.80
C ILE A 252 -8.32 10.49 4.08
N GLU A 253 -8.26 11.74 3.63
CA GLU A 253 -7.07 12.34 3.03
C GLU A 253 -6.48 13.41 3.97
N PRO A 254 -5.15 13.49 4.14
CA PRO A 254 -4.55 14.58 4.89
C PRO A 254 -4.80 15.90 4.16
N ARG A 255 -5.04 16.96 4.92
CA ARG A 255 -5.29 18.30 4.37
C ARG A 255 -4.09 18.85 3.59
N GLY A 256 -2.88 18.54 4.05
CA GLY A 256 -1.65 19.07 3.49
C GLY A 256 -1.66 20.61 3.46
N ILE A 257 -1.05 21.17 2.43
CA ILE A 257 -1.05 22.62 2.13
C ILE A 257 -2.24 22.98 1.23
N ASP A 258 -2.73 22.03 0.42
CA ASP A 258 -3.83 22.24 -0.52
C ASP A 258 -5.11 21.48 -0.08
N PRO A 259 -5.99 22.12 0.72
CA PRO A 259 -7.24 21.49 1.17
C PRO A 259 -8.20 21.17 0.03
N HIS A 260 -8.09 21.87 -1.11
CA HIS A 260 -8.95 21.62 -2.27
C HIS A 260 -8.58 20.29 -2.94
N GLN A 261 -7.28 20.05 -3.15
CA GLN A 261 -6.80 18.76 -3.67
C GLN A 261 -7.15 17.60 -2.73
N ALA A 262 -6.96 17.77 -1.42
CA ALA A 262 -7.36 16.77 -0.44
C ALA A 262 -8.87 16.46 -0.52
N THR A 263 -9.71 17.49 -0.67
CA THR A 263 -11.17 17.34 -0.81
C THR A 263 -11.55 16.58 -2.09
N LEU A 264 -10.93 16.93 -3.22
CA LEU A 264 -11.18 16.26 -4.50
C LEU A 264 -10.84 14.78 -4.44
N ALA A 265 -9.70 14.47 -3.86
CA ALA A 265 -9.23 13.10 -3.74
C ALA A 265 -10.03 12.26 -2.76
N ALA A 266 -10.38 12.79 -1.59
CA ALA A 266 -11.25 12.11 -0.65
C ALA A 266 -12.59 11.77 -1.32
N ASN A 267 -13.13 12.70 -2.09
CA ASN A 267 -14.35 12.50 -2.88
C ASN A 267 -14.18 11.48 -4.01
N GLU A 268 -13.04 11.46 -4.69
CA GLU A 268 -12.74 10.48 -5.72
C GLU A 268 -12.66 9.07 -5.14
N GLY A 269 -11.88 8.89 -4.07
CA GLY A 269 -11.78 7.64 -3.32
C GLY A 269 -13.15 7.19 -2.80
N ALA A 270 -13.91 8.09 -2.18
CA ALA A 270 -15.24 7.79 -1.66
C ALA A 270 -16.21 7.34 -2.76
N ARG A 271 -16.22 8.03 -3.90
CA ARG A 271 -17.08 7.67 -5.04
C ARG A 271 -16.71 6.32 -5.63
N GLN A 272 -15.42 6.05 -5.83
CA GLN A 272 -14.98 4.77 -6.41
C GLN A 272 -15.27 3.62 -5.46
N LEU A 273 -15.03 3.81 -4.17
CA LEU A 273 -15.32 2.80 -3.16
C LEU A 273 -16.83 2.56 -3.03
N ALA A 274 -17.65 3.61 -3.04
CA ALA A 274 -19.12 3.48 -3.06
C ALA A 274 -19.60 2.73 -4.30
N SER A 275 -19.00 2.98 -5.47
CA SER A 275 -19.31 2.24 -6.69
C SER A 275 -18.92 0.76 -6.59
N ALA A 276 -17.77 0.45 -5.98
CA ALA A 276 -17.32 -0.92 -5.77
C ALA A 276 -18.20 -1.67 -4.74
N LEU A 277 -18.76 -0.95 -3.78
CA LEU A 277 -19.60 -1.46 -2.69
C LEU A 277 -21.10 -1.20 -2.89
N VAL A 278 -21.55 -0.95 -4.13
CA VAL A 278 -22.94 -0.56 -4.43
C VAL A 278 -23.98 -1.57 -3.91
N GLN A 279 -23.58 -2.83 -3.71
CA GLN A 279 -24.43 -3.91 -3.21
C GLN A 279 -24.51 -3.97 -1.67
N CYS A 280 -23.73 -3.18 -0.94
CA CYS A 280 -23.53 -3.33 0.51
C CYS A 280 -24.37 -2.36 1.38
N SER A 281 -25.26 -1.54 0.81
CA SER A 281 -26.09 -0.58 1.59
C SER A 281 -25.30 0.26 2.61
N VAL A 282 -24.06 0.64 2.27
CA VAL A 282 -23.15 1.43 3.12
C VAL A 282 -23.05 2.86 2.63
N GLU A 283 -22.77 3.78 3.56
CA GLU A 283 -22.39 5.15 3.26
C GLU A 283 -20.86 5.30 3.31
N VAL A 284 -20.29 5.82 2.21
CA VAL A 284 -18.86 6.14 2.10
C VAL A 284 -18.69 7.65 2.21
N ILE A 285 -17.93 8.09 3.21
CA ILE A 285 -17.84 9.48 3.65
C ILE A 285 -16.44 10.00 3.30
N PRO A 286 -16.32 11.03 2.44
CA PRO A 286 -15.05 11.70 2.20
C PRO A 286 -14.71 12.60 3.39
N VAL A 287 -13.49 12.44 3.92
CA VAL A 287 -12.97 13.18 5.06
C VAL A 287 -11.63 13.79 4.70
N VAL A 288 -11.42 15.03 5.14
CA VAL A 288 -10.13 15.71 5.10
C VAL A 288 -9.64 15.87 6.53
N ALA A 289 -8.51 15.23 6.83
CA ALA A 289 -7.90 15.24 8.15
C ALA A 289 -6.90 16.40 8.27
N GLY A 290 -7.08 17.27 9.26
CA GLY A 290 -6.28 18.48 9.43
C GLY A 290 -5.76 18.68 10.86
N THR A 291 -5.21 19.86 11.14
CA THR A 291 -4.69 20.23 12.46
C THR A 291 -5.82 20.70 13.40
N GLU A 292 -5.53 20.90 14.69
CA GLU A 292 -6.53 21.32 15.69
C GLU A 292 -7.18 22.70 15.40
N SER A 293 -6.51 23.55 14.63
CA SER A 293 -7.08 24.83 14.17
C SER A 293 -8.20 24.67 13.15
N ASP A 294 -8.36 23.48 12.59
CA ASP A 294 -9.40 23.20 11.62
C ASP A 294 -10.73 22.97 12.33
N THR A 295 -11.64 23.93 12.16
CA THR A 295 -12.99 23.81 12.68
C THR A 295 -13.69 22.63 12.01
N LEU A 296 -14.49 21.88 12.78
CA LEU A 296 -15.39 20.85 12.27
C LEU A 296 -16.40 21.50 11.30
N ALA A 297 -16.03 21.57 10.03
CA ALA A 297 -16.80 22.19 8.96
C ALA A 297 -16.82 21.27 7.74
N HIS A 298 -17.69 21.57 6.78
CA HIS A 298 -17.60 20.94 5.47
C HIS A 298 -16.63 21.76 4.61
N LEU A 299 -15.58 21.13 4.09
CA LEU A 299 -14.77 21.72 3.03
C LEU A 299 -15.49 21.52 1.70
N ARG A 300 -15.64 22.59 0.93
CA ARG A 300 -16.24 22.55 -0.41
C ARG A 300 -15.13 22.67 -1.45
N ALA A 301 -15.06 21.72 -2.37
CA ALA A 301 -14.25 21.84 -3.57
C ALA A 301 -14.91 22.78 -4.59
N ASP A 302 -14.15 23.31 -5.54
CA ASP A 302 -14.63 24.29 -6.53
C ASP A 302 -15.75 23.73 -7.42
N ASN A 303 -15.83 22.40 -7.54
CA ASN A 303 -16.91 21.70 -8.24
C ASN A 303 -18.18 21.45 -7.38
N GLY A 304 -18.25 22.04 -6.19
CA GLY A 304 -19.39 21.95 -5.27
C GLY A 304 -19.42 20.70 -4.38
N LYS A 305 -18.47 19.76 -4.53
CA LYS A 305 -18.37 18.58 -3.67
C LYS A 305 -17.97 18.94 -2.25
N LEU A 306 -18.48 18.20 -1.27
CA LEU A 306 -18.20 18.43 0.15
C LEU A 306 -17.36 17.28 0.71
N ALA A 307 -16.43 17.58 1.62
CA ALA A 307 -15.78 16.62 2.50
C ALA A 307 -15.90 17.08 3.95
N TRP A 308 -15.96 16.14 4.88
CA TRP A 308 -15.92 16.45 6.31
C TRP A 308 -14.50 16.85 6.71
N ALA A 309 -14.32 18.07 7.19
CA ALA A 309 -13.05 18.51 7.78
C ALA A 309 -13.03 18.09 9.24
N VAL A 310 -12.05 17.27 9.60
CA VAL A 310 -11.94 16.74 10.96
C VAL A 310 -10.49 16.89 11.44
N PRO A 311 -10.26 17.49 12.62
CA PRO A 311 -8.95 17.44 13.26
C PRO A 311 -8.47 16.00 13.43
N VAL A 312 -7.19 15.74 13.14
CA VAL A 312 -6.59 14.41 13.20
C VAL A 312 -6.81 13.72 14.55
N ASN A 313 -6.73 14.47 15.64
CA ASN A 313 -6.94 13.99 17.03
C ASN A 313 -8.41 13.67 17.36
N HIS A 314 -9.36 14.01 16.48
CA HIS A 314 -10.80 13.83 16.67
C HIS A 314 -11.40 12.81 15.69
N LEU A 315 -10.58 12.17 14.83
CA LEU A 315 -11.04 11.28 13.77
C LEU A 315 -11.86 10.10 14.30
N ALA A 316 -11.39 9.39 15.32
CA ALA A 316 -12.12 8.27 15.92
C ALA A 316 -13.44 8.74 16.55
N GLY A 317 -13.41 9.86 17.26
CA GLY A 317 -14.61 10.45 17.85
C GLY A 317 -15.65 10.85 16.81
N ALA A 318 -15.22 11.40 15.68
CA ALA A 318 -16.08 11.71 14.54
C ALA A 318 -16.64 10.43 13.89
N ALA A 319 -15.82 9.40 13.71
CA ALA A 319 -16.24 8.11 13.17
C ALA A 319 -17.33 7.44 14.01
N TYR A 320 -17.18 7.43 15.34
CA TYR A 320 -18.22 6.91 16.24
C TYR A 320 -19.54 7.67 16.14
N ARG A 321 -19.48 9.00 16.11
CA ARG A 321 -20.66 9.88 16.15
C ARG A 321 -21.32 10.12 14.79
N ALA A 322 -20.70 9.66 13.70
CA ALA A 322 -21.22 9.87 12.35
C ALA A 322 -22.64 9.31 12.17
N GLY A 323 -22.95 8.20 12.86
CA GLY A 323 -24.27 7.57 12.85
C GLY A 323 -24.75 7.16 11.46
N ARG A 324 -23.83 6.88 10.53
CA ARG A 324 -24.15 6.53 9.15
C ARG A 324 -24.24 5.01 8.97
N PRO A 325 -25.00 4.52 7.97
CA PRO A 325 -25.01 3.10 7.64
C PRO A 325 -23.60 2.61 7.30
N GLY A 326 -23.01 1.83 8.19
CA GLY A 326 -21.73 1.18 7.99
C GLY A 326 -21.87 -0.31 7.73
N LEU A 327 -20.81 -1.05 7.99
CA LEU A 327 -20.74 -2.49 7.81
C LEU A 327 -21.11 -3.22 9.11
N ALA A 328 -21.98 -4.21 8.99
CA ALA A 328 -22.25 -5.13 10.09
C ALA A 328 -21.03 -6.03 10.36
N GLU A 329 -20.95 -6.59 11.57
CA GLU A 329 -19.83 -7.48 11.95
C GLU A 329 -19.60 -8.66 10.98
N PRO A 330 -20.62 -9.35 10.43
CA PRO A 330 -20.40 -10.38 9.40
C PRO A 330 -19.75 -9.86 8.12
N GLU A 331 -20.01 -8.60 7.74
CA GLU A 331 -19.44 -7.95 6.57
C GLU A 331 -17.99 -7.53 6.83
N LEU A 332 -17.73 -6.96 8.01
CA LEU A 332 -16.38 -6.64 8.46
C LEU A 332 -15.49 -7.89 8.54
N ARG A 333 -16.04 -9.03 8.98
CA ARG A 333 -15.32 -10.32 8.95
C ARG A 333 -14.93 -10.75 7.54
N ARG A 334 -15.74 -10.48 6.51
CA ARG A 334 -15.36 -10.79 5.12
C ARG A 334 -14.18 -9.95 4.65
N ILE A 335 -14.03 -8.74 5.16
CA ILE A 335 -12.87 -7.88 4.88
C ILE A 335 -11.64 -8.38 5.65
N ARG A 336 -11.81 -8.77 6.93
CA ARG A 336 -10.71 -9.29 7.77
C ARG A 336 -10.23 -10.68 7.37
N ASP A 337 -11.11 -11.52 6.84
CA ASP A 337 -10.82 -12.89 6.42
C ASP A 337 -11.19 -13.07 4.94
N PRO A 338 -10.50 -12.34 4.03
CA PRO A 338 -10.92 -12.24 2.64
C PRO A 338 -10.59 -13.49 1.82
N ALA A 339 -9.72 -14.37 2.32
CA ALA A 339 -9.38 -15.63 1.68
C ALA A 339 -9.06 -16.72 2.72
N PRO A 340 -9.19 -18.02 2.39
CA PRO A 340 -8.86 -19.09 3.32
C PRO A 340 -7.40 -18.97 3.77
N GLN A 341 -7.17 -19.17 5.07
CA GLN A 341 -5.87 -19.03 5.74
C GLN A 341 -5.37 -17.59 5.93
N TRP A 342 -5.99 -16.57 5.35
CA TRP A 342 -5.63 -15.17 5.58
C TRP A 342 -6.48 -14.58 6.70
N SER A 343 -5.85 -14.00 7.72
CA SER A 343 -6.56 -13.25 8.77
C SER A 343 -5.90 -11.91 9.01
N TYR A 344 -6.69 -10.84 9.02
CA TYR A 344 -6.25 -9.51 9.39
C TYR A 344 -6.12 -9.41 10.89
N ARG A 345 -4.98 -8.89 11.35
CA ARG A 345 -4.93 -8.27 12.66
C ARG A 345 -4.22 -6.93 12.57
N THR A 346 -4.81 -5.94 13.22
CA THR A 346 -4.15 -4.71 13.64
C THR A 346 -4.26 -4.62 15.13
N TRP A 347 -3.16 -4.36 15.80
CA TRP A 347 -3.18 -3.96 17.20
C TRP A 347 -2.14 -2.86 17.40
N PHE A 348 -2.42 -2.01 18.38
CA PHE A 348 -1.44 -1.07 18.87
C PHE A 348 -0.62 -1.80 19.95
N ASP A 349 0.69 -1.85 19.74
CA ASP A 349 1.65 -2.28 20.75
C ASP A 349 2.03 -1.05 21.57
N GLU A 350 1.51 -0.99 22.79
CA GLU A 350 1.73 0.10 23.72
C GLU A 350 3.20 0.16 24.18
N GLU A 351 3.92 -0.95 24.21
CA GLU A 351 5.32 -1.00 24.64
C GLU A 351 6.26 -0.41 23.58
N GLN A 352 5.97 -0.66 22.31
CA GLN A 352 6.77 -0.16 21.19
C GLN A 352 6.24 1.15 20.60
N GLU A 353 5.09 1.63 21.07
CA GLU A 353 4.28 2.70 20.46
C GLU A 353 4.04 2.48 18.96
N GLN A 354 3.94 1.22 18.54
CA GLN A 354 3.88 0.82 17.15
C GLN A 354 2.58 0.11 16.84
N ILE A 355 2.04 0.38 15.65
CA ILE A 355 0.91 -0.38 15.14
C ILE A 355 1.48 -1.62 14.49
N ASN A 356 1.28 -2.74 15.15
CA ASN A 356 1.56 -4.02 14.55
C ASN A 356 0.35 -4.47 13.75
N TRP A 357 0.63 -4.95 12.55
CA TRP A 357 -0.40 -5.54 11.72
C TRP A 357 0.22 -6.69 10.94
N TYR A 358 -0.44 -7.83 10.97
CA TYR A 358 -0.01 -8.99 10.19
C TYR A 358 -1.19 -9.63 9.50
N TRP A 359 -0.83 -10.25 8.38
CA TRP A 359 -1.63 -11.21 7.67
C TRP A 359 -0.82 -12.51 7.65
N SER A 360 -1.22 -13.48 8.47
CA SER A 360 -0.58 -14.80 8.47
C SER A 360 -1.36 -15.71 7.54
N ARG A 361 -0.64 -16.58 6.83
CA ARG A 361 -1.22 -17.69 6.08
C ARG A 361 -1.16 -18.94 6.95
N GLY A 362 -2.21 -19.19 7.73
CA GLY A 362 -2.43 -20.52 8.32
C GLY A 362 -1.62 -20.94 9.55
N GLU A 363 -0.84 -20.06 10.19
CA GLU A 363 -0.37 -20.30 11.55
C GLU A 363 -1.10 -19.36 12.50
N ARG A 364 -1.77 -19.96 13.51
CA ARG A 364 -2.25 -19.21 14.68
C ARG A 364 -1.03 -18.56 15.30
N GLY A 365 -0.82 -17.27 15.04
CA GLY A 365 0.16 -16.47 15.77
C GLY A 365 -0.12 -16.55 17.28
N PRO A 366 0.88 -16.22 18.11
CA PRO A 366 0.80 -16.43 19.56
C PRO A 366 -0.49 -15.81 20.08
N THR A 367 -1.31 -16.64 20.74
CA THR A 367 -2.40 -16.16 21.58
C THR A 367 -1.82 -15.11 22.51
N ALA A 368 -2.35 -13.89 22.46
CA ALA A 368 -2.07 -12.87 23.45
C ALA A 368 -2.15 -13.53 24.82
N ALA A 369 -1.02 -13.55 25.54
CA ALA A 369 -1.02 -13.94 26.93
C ALA A 369 -1.95 -12.96 27.66
N GLY A 370 -2.81 -13.51 28.51
CA GLY A 370 -3.92 -12.81 29.15
C GLY A 370 -3.52 -11.75 30.16
#